data_AF-W4EIT0-F1
#
_entry.id   AF-W4EIT0-F1
#
_cell.length_a   1.000
_cell.length_b   1.000
_cell.length_c   1.000
_cell.angle_alpha   90.00
_cell.angle_beta   90.00
_cell.angle_gamma   90.00
#
_symmetry.space_group_name_H-M   'P 1'
#
loop_
_entity.id
_entity.type
_entity.pdbx_description
1 polymer ?
#
loop_
_entity_poly.entity_id
_entity_poly.type
_entity_poly.pdbx_seq_one_letter_code
_entity_poly.pdbx_strand_id
1 'polypeptide(L)'
;MKKTLLLLIPLILILASCSSNKSNLNTYLIPKNYVGWVQIIYNQEGFTAIKQANGRNIFTIPESGVLKTSTPDVEYGISFEEFYYYDEQNKQQKLDVDQMIHGHTIGDGESVTSSGTIEGPTVQSFFVGTEAELKNTPDPGYPVELMK
;
A
#
# COMPACT_ATOMS: atom_id res chain seq x y z
N MET A 1 42.09 10.63 51.55
CA MET A 1 40.66 10.54 51.20
C MET A 1 40.36 11.76 50.34
N LYS A 2 39.89 11.74 49.08
CA LYS A 2 39.38 10.73 48.15
C LYS A 2 39.76 11.23 46.73
N LYS A 3 40.10 10.31 45.84
CA LYS A 3 40.49 10.58 44.44
C LYS A 3 39.26 11.05 43.65
N THR A 4 39.25 12.26 43.10
CA THR A 4 38.28 12.66 42.07
C THR A 4 38.78 12.17 40.72
N LEU A 5 38.48 10.92 40.41
CA LEU A 5 38.80 10.24 39.17
C LEU A 5 37.50 10.04 38.37
N LEU A 6 37.51 10.56 37.13
CA LEU A 6 36.76 10.13 35.93
C LEU A 6 35.22 10.11 35.90
N LEU A 7 34.67 10.84 34.91
CA LEU A 7 33.79 10.40 33.80
C LEU A 7 32.85 11.57 33.45
N LEU A 8 33.09 12.37 32.40
CA LEU A 8 33.12 12.02 30.97
C LEU A 8 31.85 11.27 30.54
N ILE A 9 30.70 11.95 30.55
CA ILE A 9 29.59 11.64 29.65
C ILE A 9 29.09 12.98 29.10
N PRO A 10 29.51 13.40 27.89
CA PRO A 10 28.85 14.49 27.21
C PRO A 10 27.42 14.04 26.88
N LEU A 11 26.52 14.98 27.11
CA LEU A 11 25.10 15.05 26.80
C LEU A 11 24.81 14.87 25.29
N ILE A 12 25.31 13.80 24.68
CA ILE A 12 24.92 13.41 23.33
C ILE A 12 23.73 12.46 23.50
N LEU A 13 22.60 13.03 23.92
CA LEU A 13 21.32 12.49 23.47
C LEU A 13 21.34 12.69 21.97
N ILE A 14 21.72 11.63 21.26
CA ILE A 14 21.47 11.47 19.85
C ILE A 14 19.95 11.60 19.74
N LEU A 15 19.49 12.79 19.37
CA LEU A 15 18.20 12.98 18.74
C LEU A 15 18.27 12.12 17.49
N ALA A 16 17.90 10.84 17.61
CA ALA A 16 17.37 10.09 16.51
C ALA A 16 16.06 10.78 16.14
N SER A 17 16.22 11.92 15.46
CA SER A 17 15.20 12.51 14.63
C SER A 17 14.95 11.46 13.56
N CYS A 18 14.08 10.52 13.87
CA CYS A 18 13.43 9.70 12.88
C CYS A 18 12.52 10.67 12.14
N SER A 19 13.12 11.45 11.25
CA SER A 19 12.39 12.18 10.22
C SER A 19 11.68 11.11 9.42
N SER A 20 10.41 10.90 9.73
CA SER A 20 9.49 10.17 8.86
C SER A 20 9.38 11.00 7.58
N ASN A 21 10.39 10.90 6.72
CA ASN A 21 10.32 11.44 5.38
C ASN A 21 9.13 10.74 4.74
N LYS A 22 8.03 11.48 4.59
CA LYS A 22 6.83 11.05 3.88
C LYS A 22 7.30 10.42 2.57
N SER A 23 6.95 9.15 2.37
CA SER A 23 7.44 8.38 1.23
C SER A 23 6.61 8.74 0.02
N ASN A 24 7.22 9.45 -0.92
CA ASN A 24 6.51 9.82 -2.15
C ASN A 24 6.52 8.67 -3.17
N LEU A 25 6.90 7.44 -2.79
CA LEU A 25 7.10 6.32 -3.72
C LEU A 25 6.41 5.06 -3.21
N ASN A 26 5.36 4.67 -3.92
CA ASN A 26 4.61 3.43 -3.71
C ASN A 26 5.21 2.33 -4.59
N THR A 27 5.59 1.21 -3.99
CA THR A 27 6.11 0.03 -4.67
C THR A 27 5.15 -1.13 -4.48
N TYR A 28 4.54 -1.60 -5.56
CA TYR A 28 3.62 -2.73 -5.57
C TYR A 28 4.37 -3.99 -6.02
N LEU A 29 4.46 -4.96 -5.13
CA LEU A 29 5.04 -6.28 -5.39
C LEU A 29 3.90 -7.25 -5.67
N ILE A 30 3.76 -7.62 -6.95
CA ILE A 30 2.68 -8.46 -7.47
C ILE A 30 3.22 -9.88 -7.69
N PRO A 31 2.47 -10.94 -7.35
CA PRO A 31 2.91 -12.30 -7.61
C PRO A 31 3.25 -12.51 -9.08
N LYS A 32 4.34 -13.23 -9.35
CA LYS A 32 4.78 -13.49 -10.72
C LYS A 32 3.67 -14.11 -11.57
N ASN A 33 3.47 -13.55 -12.77
CA ASN A 33 2.43 -13.95 -13.73
C ASN A 33 0.97 -13.72 -13.25
N TYR A 34 0.76 -12.93 -12.20
CA TYR A 34 -0.59 -12.52 -11.82
C TYR A 34 -1.24 -11.71 -12.93
N VAL A 35 -2.47 -12.06 -13.29
CA VAL A 35 -3.33 -11.31 -14.20
C VAL A 35 -4.69 -11.18 -13.54
N GLY A 36 -5.19 -9.95 -13.41
CA GLY A 36 -6.46 -9.70 -12.74
C GLY A 36 -6.50 -8.38 -11.98
N TRP A 37 -7.60 -8.18 -11.27
CA TRP A 37 -7.82 -7.01 -10.43
C TRP A 37 -7.11 -7.15 -9.09
N VAL A 38 -6.41 -6.10 -8.69
CA VAL A 38 -5.87 -5.94 -7.35
C VAL A 38 -6.79 -4.99 -6.59
N GLN A 39 -7.10 -5.34 -5.34
CA GLN A 39 -7.81 -4.46 -4.40
C GLN A 39 -7.02 -4.33 -3.10
N ILE A 40 -6.77 -3.09 -2.69
CA ILE A 40 -6.13 -2.74 -1.42
C ILE A 40 -7.19 -2.11 -0.53
N ILE A 41 -7.52 -2.78 0.56
CA ILE A 41 -8.59 -2.41 1.48
C ILE A 41 -7.94 -1.86 2.75
N TYR A 42 -8.15 -0.57 3.01
CA TYR A 42 -7.56 0.16 4.13
C TYR A 42 -8.39 0.01 5.41
N ASN A 43 -7.85 0.49 6.53
CA ASN A 43 -8.51 0.52 7.84
C ASN A 43 -9.05 -0.85 8.32
N GLN A 44 -8.31 -1.93 8.05
CA GLN A 44 -8.69 -3.28 8.46
C GLN A 44 -7.98 -3.65 9.77
N GLU A 45 -8.72 -3.62 10.88
CA GLU A 45 -8.20 -3.97 12.20
C GLU A 45 -7.68 -5.43 12.23
N GLY A 46 -6.53 -5.65 12.88
CA GLY A 46 -5.90 -6.96 12.99
C GLY A 46 -5.05 -7.39 11.78
N PHE A 47 -4.99 -6.59 10.71
CA PHE A 47 -4.10 -6.81 9.57
C PHE A 47 -2.78 -6.06 9.71
N THR A 48 -1.81 -6.41 8.86
CA THR A 48 -0.49 -5.76 8.85
C THR A 48 -0.59 -4.38 8.19
N ALA A 49 0.03 -3.36 8.79
CA ALA A 49 0.17 -2.03 8.17
C ALA A 49 1.10 -2.08 6.95
N ILE A 50 0.92 -1.16 6.01
CA ILE A 50 1.82 -1.00 4.85
C ILE A 50 3.24 -0.74 5.33
N LYS A 51 4.19 -1.54 4.84
CA LYS A 51 5.59 -1.46 5.25
C LYS A 51 6.25 -0.22 4.66
N GLN A 52 6.86 0.59 5.50
CA GLN A 52 7.71 1.70 5.08
C GLN A 52 9.18 1.27 5.18
N ALA A 53 9.92 1.30 4.07
CA ALA A 53 11.35 0.97 4.06
C ALA A 53 12.09 1.77 2.98
N ASN A 54 13.26 2.31 3.33
CA ASN A 54 14.12 3.06 2.39
C ASN A 54 13.39 4.21 1.68
N GLY A 55 12.48 4.89 2.37
CA GLY A 55 11.67 5.97 1.80
C GLY A 55 10.64 5.51 0.78
N ARG A 56 10.18 4.25 0.86
CA ARG A 56 9.16 3.63 0.01
C ARG A 56 8.04 3.04 0.85
N ASN A 57 6.80 3.17 0.38
CA ASN A 57 5.67 2.36 0.83
C ASN A 57 5.66 1.05 0.02
N ILE A 58 5.71 -0.09 0.69
CA ILE A 58 5.78 -1.41 0.04
C ILE A 58 4.45 -2.14 0.23
N PHE A 59 3.77 -2.39 -0.89
CA PHE A 59 2.52 -3.13 -0.97
C PHE A 59 2.81 -4.51 -1.52
N THR A 60 2.82 -5.53 -0.66
CA THR A 60 2.95 -6.92 -1.09
C THR A 60 1.57 -7.49 -1.37
N ILE A 61 1.27 -7.69 -2.65
CA ILE A 61 -0.03 -8.19 -3.11
C ILE A 61 -0.04 -9.72 -2.96
N PRO A 62 -1.04 -10.30 -2.27
CA PRO A 62 -1.17 -11.75 -2.18
C PRO A 62 -1.66 -12.36 -3.50
N GLU A 63 -1.54 -13.68 -3.65
CA GLU A 63 -2.04 -14.42 -4.84
C GLU A 63 -3.53 -14.23 -5.10
N SER A 64 -4.31 -13.88 -4.08
CA SER A 64 -5.74 -13.56 -4.21
C SER A 64 -6.01 -12.22 -4.90
N GLY A 65 -4.99 -11.36 -5.05
CA GLY A 65 -5.17 -9.97 -5.51
C GLY A 65 -5.72 -9.01 -4.46
N VAL A 66 -6.13 -9.50 -3.28
CA VAL A 66 -6.80 -8.68 -2.25
C VAL A 66 -5.89 -8.48 -1.05
N LEU A 67 -5.33 -7.29 -0.91
CA LEU A 67 -4.51 -6.86 0.23
C LEU A 67 -5.38 -6.12 1.25
N LYS A 68 -5.49 -6.65 2.46
CA LYS A 68 -6.10 -5.96 3.61
C LYS A 68 -5.00 -5.39 4.50
N THR A 69 -5.13 -4.12 4.90
CA THR A 69 -4.12 -3.41 5.69
C THR A 69 -4.75 -2.63 6.84
N SER A 70 -4.04 -2.56 7.97
CA SER A 70 -4.42 -1.70 9.09
C SER A 70 -3.99 -0.24 8.89
N THR A 71 -3.31 0.08 7.78
CA THR A 71 -3.04 1.47 7.41
C THR A 71 -4.37 2.21 7.30
N PRO A 72 -4.56 3.34 7.99
CA PRO A 72 -5.88 3.97 8.09
C PRO A 72 -6.47 4.39 6.75
N ASP A 73 -5.63 4.90 5.84
CA ASP A 73 -6.08 5.44 4.56
C ASP A 73 -4.94 5.45 3.53
N VAL A 74 -5.30 5.72 2.28
CA VAL A 74 -4.34 5.98 1.20
C VAL A 74 -3.56 7.27 1.47
N GLU A 75 -2.31 7.32 1.00
CA GLU A 75 -1.50 8.52 1.12
C GLU A 75 -1.86 9.53 0.02
N TYR A 76 -2.54 10.61 0.39
CA TYR A 76 -2.87 11.70 -0.52
C TYR A 76 -1.66 12.61 -0.79
N GLY A 77 -1.54 13.05 -2.05
CA GLY A 77 -0.50 13.95 -2.54
C GLY A 77 0.17 13.44 -3.81
N ILE A 78 1.26 14.09 -4.21
CA ILE A 78 2.09 13.61 -5.33
C ILE A 78 2.81 12.35 -4.86
N SER A 79 2.47 11.22 -5.47
CA SER A 79 3.17 9.96 -5.30
C SER A 79 3.64 9.44 -6.66
N PHE A 80 4.77 8.77 -6.65
CA PHE A 80 5.30 7.99 -7.76
C PHE A 80 4.99 6.52 -7.49
N GLU A 81 4.76 5.76 -8.55
CA GLU A 81 4.37 4.37 -8.43
C GLU A 81 5.29 3.48 -9.26
N GLU A 82 5.70 2.36 -8.66
CA GLU A 82 6.45 1.32 -9.35
C GLU A 82 5.80 -0.03 -9.09
N PHE A 83 5.63 -0.80 -10.16
CA PHE A 83 5.01 -2.11 -10.12
C PHE A 83 6.04 -3.15 -10.54
N TYR A 84 6.11 -4.24 -9.78
CA TYR A 84 7.03 -5.34 -10.04
C TYR A 84 6.31 -6.67 -9.91
N TYR A 85 6.58 -7.60 -10.83
CA TYR A 85 6.42 -9.00 -10.49
C TYR A 85 7.52 -9.43 -9.53
N TYR A 86 7.16 -10.16 -8.48
CA TYR A 86 8.10 -10.81 -7.57
C TYR A 86 7.90 -12.33 -7.56
N ASP A 87 8.99 -13.08 -7.40
CA ASP A 87 8.95 -14.52 -7.18
C ASP A 87 9.42 -14.90 -5.78
N GLU A 88 9.27 -16.19 -5.44
CA GLU A 88 9.67 -16.77 -4.15
C GLU A 88 11.18 -16.60 -3.85
N GLN A 89 11.99 -16.32 -4.86
CA GLN A 89 13.44 -16.09 -4.71
C GLN A 89 13.78 -14.61 -4.55
N ASN A 90 12.77 -13.75 -4.36
CA ASN A 90 12.88 -12.29 -4.30
C ASN A 90 13.44 -11.66 -5.58
N LYS A 91 13.34 -12.33 -6.74
CA LYS A 91 13.67 -11.68 -8.01
C LYS A 91 12.51 -10.80 -8.42
N GLN A 92 12.84 -9.60 -8.89
CA GLN A 92 11.87 -8.59 -9.27
C GLN A 92 11.99 -8.28 -10.76
N GLN A 93 10.86 -8.24 -11.47
CA GLN A 93 10.75 -7.75 -12.84
C GLN A 93 9.87 -6.51 -12.83
N LYS A 94 10.44 -5.36 -13.20
CA LYS A 94 9.68 -4.11 -13.32
C LYS A 94 8.64 -4.24 -14.43
N LEU A 95 7.42 -3.79 -14.16
CA LEU A 95 6.34 -3.70 -15.13
C LEU A 95 6.35 -2.34 -15.82
N ASP A 96 6.00 -2.34 -17.10
CA ASP A 96 5.68 -1.13 -17.83
C ASP A 96 4.25 -0.71 -17.45
N VAL A 97 4.12 0.43 -16.78
CA VAL A 97 2.85 0.91 -16.24
C VAL A 97 1.84 1.15 -17.36
N ASP A 98 2.29 1.73 -18.48
CA ASP A 98 1.41 2.10 -19.59
C ASP A 98 0.85 0.86 -20.32
N GLN A 99 1.53 -0.28 -20.22
CA GLN A 99 1.15 -1.52 -20.90
C GLN A 99 0.46 -2.54 -20.01
N MET A 100 0.75 -2.53 -18.70
CA MET A 100 0.39 -3.60 -17.79
C MET A 100 -0.54 -3.19 -16.65
N ILE A 101 -0.70 -1.88 -16.40
CA ILE A 101 -1.50 -1.38 -15.28
C ILE A 101 -2.63 -0.52 -15.83
N HIS A 102 -3.86 -0.89 -15.45
CA HIS A 102 -5.06 -0.25 -16.00
C HIS A 102 -6.12 0.01 -14.93
N GLY A 103 -7.06 0.92 -15.21
CA GLY A 103 -8.26 1.10 -14.38
C GLY A 103 -7.99 1.51 -12.93
N HIS A 104 -6.91 2.26 -12.68
CA HIS A 104 -6.54 2.65 -11.32
C HIS A 104 -7.58 3.60 -10.73
N THR A 105 -8.21 3.16 -9.64
CA THR A 105 -9.25 3.90 -8.93
C THR A 105 -8.98 3.89 -7.43
N ILE A 106 -9.45 4.94 -6.76
CA ILE A 106 -9.57 5.00 -5.30
C ILE A 106 -11.03 5.33 -5.03
N GLY A 107 -11.75 4.39 -4.44
CA GLY A 107 -13.12 4.58 -3.97
C GLY A 107 -13.12 4.79 -2.46
N ASP A 108 -13.68 5.91 -2.03
CA ASP A 108 -14.19 6.05 -0.67
C ASP A 108 -15.49 5.23 -0.58
N GLY A 109 -15.63 4.40 0.47
CA GLY A 109 -16.80 3.54 0.63
C GLY A 109 -18.09 4.27 0.99
N GLU A 110 -18.22 5.55 0.64
CA GLU A 110 -19.36 6.38 0.99
C GLU A 110 -20.51 6.18 0.00
N SER A 111 -21.68 5.81 0.49
CA SER A 111 -22.90 5.71 -0.31
C SER A 111 -24.09 6.36 0.40
N VAL A 112 -24.79 7.24 -0.29
CA VAL A 112 -25.98 7.93 0.24
C VAL A 112 -27.23 7.13 -0.09
N THR A 113 -27.95 6.69 0.94
CA THR A 113 -29.24 5.99 0.81
C THR A 113 -30.39 6.82 1.37
N SER A 114 -31.64 6.41 1.10
CA SER A 114 -32.82 7.03 1.70
C SER A 114 -32.87 6.92 3.24
N SER A 115 -32.03 6.06 3.84
CA SER A 115 -31.96 5.81 5.29
C SER A 115 -30.75 6.47 5.97
N GLY A 116 -29.88 7.16 5.21
CA GLY A 116 -28.65 7.77 5.70
C GLY A 116 -27.42 7.46 4.82
N THR A 117 -26.26 7.95 5.24
CA THR A 117 -24.95 7.63 4.64
C THR A 117 -24.46 6.30 5.20
N ILE A 118 -24.10 5.39 4.30
CA ILE A 118 -23.41 4.13 4.59
C ILE A 118 -21.94 4.38 4.29
N GLU A 119 -21.06 4.06 5.24
CA GLU A 119 -19.63 4.30 5.11
C GLU A 119 -18.87 2.97 5.11
N GLY A 120 -17.91 2.86 4.20
CA GLY A 120 -16.96 1.77 4.13
C GLY A 120 -15.52 2.31 4.09
N PRO A 121 -14.51 1.45 4.31
CA PRO A 121 -13.11 1.84 4.21
C PRO A 121 -12.75 2.31 2.79
N THR A 122 -11.66 3.07 2.66
CA THR A 122 -11.05 3.35 1.36
C THR A 122 -10.62 2.04 0.69
N VAL A 123 -10.93 1.91 -0.60
CA VAL A 123 -10.47 0.80 -1.45
C VAL A 123 -9.76 1.37 -2.66
N GLN A 124 -8.50 1.00 -2.83
CA GLN A 124 -7.73 1.28 -4.04
C GLN A 124 -7.75 0.04 -4.94
N SER A 125 -8.09 0.21 -6.21
CA SER A 125 -8.13 -0.88 -7.18
C SER A 125 -7.33 -0.55 -8.43
N PHE A 126 -6.73 -1.55 -9.05
CA PHE A 126 -6.13 -1.46 -10.38
C PHE A 126 -6.06 -2.85 -11.00
N PHE A 127 -6.05 -2.93 -12.33
CA PHE A 127 -5.89 -4.17 -13.06
C PHE A 127 -4.44 -4.38 -13.46
N VAL A 128 -3.96 -5.62 -13.34
CA VAL A 128 -2.65 -6.07 -13.81
C VAL A 128 -2.85 -7.02 -14.99
N GLY A 129 -2.26 -6.68 -16.14
CA GLY A 129 -2.38 -7.44 -17.38
C GLY A 129 -2.50 -6.50 -18.58
N THR A 130 -2.68 -7.07 -19.76
CA THR A 130 -2.87 -6.34 -21.01
C THR A 130 -4.29 -5.76 -21.14
N GLU A 131 -4.48 -4.76 -22.00
CA GLU A 131 -5.81 -4.23 -22.34
C GLU A 131 -6.78 -5.31 -22.84
N ALA A 132 -6.27 -6.32 -23.56
CA ALA A 132 -7.08 -7.44 -24.04
C ALA A 132 -7.58 -8.32 -22.90
N GLU A 133 -6.76 -8.56 -21.87
CA GLU A 133 -7.16 -9.29 -20.66
C GLU A 133 -8.15 -8.47 -19.83
N LEU A 134 -7.92 -7.16 -19.70
CA LEU A 134 -8.85 -6.24 -19.03
C LEU A 134 -10.24 -6.29 -19.65
N LYS A 135 -10.35 -6.22 -20.98
CA LYS A 135 -11.64 -6.24 -21.69
C LYS A 135 -12.47 -7.50 -21.38
N ASN A 136 -11.80 -8.60 -21.03
CA ASN A 136 -12.44 -9.87 -20.68
C ASN A 136 -12.63 -10.06 -19.17
N THR A 137 -12.17 -9.11 -18.34
CA THR A 137 -12.20 -9.19 -16.88
C THR A 137 -12.93 -7.97 -16.30
N PRO A 138 -14.24 -8.11 -15.99
CA PRO A 138 -15.02 -7.01 -15.43
C PRO A 138 -14.40 -6.44 -14.15
N ASP A 139 -14.53 -5.12 -13.97
CA ASP A 139 -14.19 -4.45 -12.71
C ASP A 139 -15.00 -5.06 -11.55
N PRO A 140 -14.36 -5.51 -10.45
CA PRO A 140 -15.07 -6.06 -9.30
C PRO A 140 -15.96 -5.03 -8.60
N GLY A 141 -15.73 -3.73 -8.82
CA GLY A 141 -16.39 -2.65 -8.12
C GLY A 141 -15.98 -2.56 -6.65
N TYR A 142 -16.67 -1.69 -5.91
CA TYR A 142 -16.48 -1.58 -4.47
C TYR A 142 -17.02 -2.84 -3.76
N PRO A 143 -16.28 -3.46 -2.83
CA PRO A 143 -16.75 -4.63 -2.10
C PRO A 143 -17.93 -4.26 -1.17
N VAL A 144 -19.16 -4.56 -1.61
CA VAL A 144 -20.40 -4.15 -0.94
C VAL A 144 -20.53 -4.72 0.48
N GLU A 145 -19.85 -5.83 0.78
CA GLU A 145 -19.82 -6.41 2.13
C GLU A 145 -19.08 -5.54 3.15
N LEU A 146 -18.31 -4.53 2.70
CA LEU A 146 -17.60 -3.59 3.56
C LEU A 146 -18.43 -2.35 3.89
N MET A 147 -19.53 -2.12 3.18
CA MET A 147 -20.44 -1.01 3.42
C MET A 147 -21.28 -1.29 4.68
N LYS A 148 -21.23 -0.40 5.67
CA LYS A 148 -21.91 -0.53 6.97
C LYS A 148 -22.91 0.58 7.24
#